data_AF-A0A1P8M0I6-F1
#
_entry.id   AF-A0A1P8M0I6-F1
#
_cell.length_a   1.000
_cell.length_b   1.000
_cell.length_c   1.000
_cell.angle_alpha   90.00
_cell.angle_beta   90.00
_cell.angle_gamma   90.00
#
_symmetry.space_group_name_H-M   'P 1'
#
loop_
_entity.id
_entity.type
_entity.pdbx_description
1 polymer ?
#
loop_
_entity_poly.entity_id
_entity_poly.type
_entity_poly.pdbx_seq_one_letter_code
_entity_poly.pdbx_strand_id
1 'polypeptide(L)'
;MTNNLSVVINSDAPQVWTMLREPSKVAQWHGWETDELAAEINEIYFNKSVVEAPDHTSLTVEGGDIFTLKPVANGTEVSVTRAGVDHNSEWAAWDEDITQGWLIFLQQLRFALERHPHGKRRTCYFSVPGSDGSAIEKLGLKDIPKPGEEYSLTLGTGEEISGRVWHKTNHQVGLTVNSYAEHGDGLLIVADQPVIPEKRPDGGSMVILSLYDLGAHSMETIRTLWDDWRSENYPTSEPIQ
;
A
#
# COMPACT_ATOMS: atom_id res chain seq x y z
N MET A 1 -9.60 -17.10 13.03
CA MET A 1 -10.39 -15.84 12.98
C MET A 1 -10.28 -15.33 11.57
N THR A 2 -11.38 -15.03 10.90
CA THR A 2 -11.35 -14.53 9.52
C THR A 2 -10.70 -13.15 9.52
N ASN A 3 -9.49 -13.05 8.95
CA ASN A 3 -8.76 -11.80 8.70
C ASN A 3 -9.52 -10.99 7.66
N ASN A 4 -10.64 -10.37 8.07
CA ASN A 4 -11.52 -9.65 7.16
C ASN A 4 -10.95 -8.24 6.94
N LEU A 5 -10.15 -8.10 5.88
CA LEU A 5 -9.64 -6.81 5.43
C LEU A 5 -10.75 -6.12 4.66
N SER A 6 -11.21 -4.95 5.09
CA SER A 6 -12.31 -4.24 4.43
C SER A 6 -12.11 -2.74 4.48
N VAL A 7 -12.47 -2.05 3.40
CA VAL A 7 -12.54 -0.59 3.29
C VAL A 7 -13.82 -0.19 2.56
N VAL A 8 -14.42 0.93 2.96
CA VAL A 8 -15.47 1.57 2.15
C VAL A 8 -14.81 2.59 1.24
N ILE A 9 -15.01 2.42 -0.07
CA ILE A 9 -14.54 3.34 -1.09
C ILE A 9 -15.71 4.21 -1.53
N ASN A 10 -15.54 5.53 -1.49
CA ASN A 10 -16.53 6.48 -1.99
C ASN A 10 -16.57 6.51 -3.54
N SER A 11 -16.93 5.39 -4.13
CA SER A 11 -17.05 5.14 -5.57
C SER A 11 -18.06 4.01 -5.79
N ASP A 12 -18.71 3.98 -6.95
CA ASP A 12 -19.67 2.92 -7.27
C ASP A 12 -18.98 1.59 -7.58
N ALA A 13 -19.72 0.48 -7.41
CA ALA A 13 -19.15 -0.85 -7.61
C ALA A 13 -18.62 -1.08 -9.04
N PRO A 14 -19.27 -0.59 -10.12
CA PRO A 14 -18.71 -0.66 -11.47
C PRO A 14 -17.34 0.03 -11.64
N GLN A 15 -17.12 1.18 -11.02
CA GLN A 15 -15.83 1.88 -11.03
C GLN A 15 -14.76 1.09 -10.27
N VAL A 16 -15.09 0.56 -9.09
CA VAL A 16 -14.19 -0.33 -8.33
C VAL A 16 -13.85 -1.57 -9.17
N TRP A 17 -14.84 -2.19 -9.80
CA TRP A 17 -14.63 -3.36 -10.66
C TRP A 17 -13.67 -3.05 -11.82
N THR A 18 -13.83 -1.89 -12.45
CA THR A 18 -12.92 -1.42 -13.50
C THR A 18 -11.47 -1.32 -13.00
N MET A 19 -11.27 -0.88 -11.75
CA MET A 19 -9.93 -0.80 -11.15
C MET A 19 -9.30 -2.18 -10.91
N LEU A 20 -10.10 -3.24 -10.76
CA LEU A 20 -9.62 -4.63 -10.59
C LEU A 20 -9.39 -5.36 -11.91
N ARG A 21 -10.02 -4.91 -13.00
CA ARG A 21 -10.08 -5.65 -14.28
C ARG A 21 -9.39 -4.98 -15.46
N GLU A 22 -8.92 -3.74 -15.31
CA GLU A 22 -8.12 -3.08 -16.35
C GLU A 22 -6.65 -3.05 -15.91
N PRO A 23 -5.69 -3.71 -16.59
CA PRO A 23 -4.29 -3.79 -16.13
C PRO A 23 -3.65 -2.43 -15.88
N SER A 24 -3.95 -1.45 -16.74
CA SER A 24 -3.46 -0.07 -16.59
C SER A 24 -4.04 0.64 -15.36
N LYS A 25 -5.23 0.25 -14.91
CA LYS A 25 -5.88 0.74 -13.69
C LYS A 25 -5.40 -0.01 -12.46
N VAL A 26 -5.15 -1.31 -12.55
CA VAL A 26 -4.50 -2.09 -11.49
C VAL A 26 -3.14 -1.49 -11.14
N ALA A 27 -2.35 -1.10 -12.15
CA ALA A 27 -1.07 -0.42 -11.95
C ALA A 27 -1.19 0.94 -11.21
N GLN A 28 -2.39 1.56 -11.16
CA GLN A 28 -2.60 2.79 -10.40
C GLN A 28 -2.81 2.56 -8.89
N TRP A 29 -2.97 1.32 -8.40
CA TRP A 29 -3.11 1.08 -6.96
C TRP A 29 -2.38 -0.17 -6.41
N HIS A 30 -2.01 -1.12 -7.25
CA HIS A 30 -1.26 -2.31 -6.87
C HIS A 30 0.26 -2.10 -7.01
N GLY A 31 1.03 -2.86 -6.22
CA GLY A 31 2.50 -2.94 -6.28
C GLY A 31 3.21 -1.59 -6.14
N TRP A 32 4.43 -1.52 -6.67
CA TRP A 32 5.26 -0.33 -6.85
C TRP A 32 5.98 -0.42 -8.19
N GLU A 33 6.51 0.70 -8.65
CA GLU A 33 7.17 0.83 -9.95
C GLU A 33 8.46 0.01 -10.00
N THR A 34 8.38 -1.10 -10.74
CA THR A 34 9.51 -1.94 -11.12
C THR A 34 9.29 -2.41 -12.56
N ASP A 35 10.35 -2.92 -13.20
CA ASP A 35 10.24 -3.55 -14.52
C ASP A 35 9.37 -4.84 -14.49
N GLU A 36 9.11 -5.39 -13.30
CA GLU A 36 8.36 -6.63 -13.08
C GLU A 36 6.87 -6.38 -12.75
N LEU A 37 6.47 -5.15 -12.41
CA LEU A 37 5.10 -4.82 -11.97
C LEU A 37 4.03 -5.29 -12.97
N ALA A 38 4.29 -5.15 -14.28
CA ALA A 38 3.33 -5.57 -15.30
C ALA A 38 3.16 -7.11 -15.34
N ALA A 39 4.24 -7.86 -15.09
CA ALA A 39 4.19 -9.31 -15.02
C ALA A 39 3.48 -9.78 -13.75
N GLU A 40 3.80 -9.16 -12.60
CA GLU A 40 3.14 -9.41 -11.31
C GLU A 40 1.62 -9.18 -11.39
N ILE A 41 1.20 -8.02 -11.94
CA ILE A 41 -0.23 -7.73 -12.14
C ILE A 41 -0.91 -8.82 -12.97
N ASN A 42 -0.26 -9.27 -14.04
CA ASN A 42 -0.82 -10.28 -14.93
C ASN A 42 -0.93 -11.64 -14.21
N GLU A 43 0.08 -12.01 -13.43
CA GLU A 43 0.09 -13.23 -12.63
C GLU A 43 -1.01 -13.24 -11.57
N ILE A 44 -1.19 -12.15 -10.84
CA ILE A 44 -2.15 -12.09 -9.72
C ILE A 44 -3.60 -11.94 -10.22
N TYR A 45 -3.86 -11.00 -11.15
CA TYR A 45 -5.23 -10.57 -11.49
C TYR A 45 -5.74 -11.08 -12.84
N PHE A 46 -4.87 -11.62 -13.70
CA PHE A 46 -5.26 -11.95 -15.08
C PHE A 46 -4.82 -13.34 -15.54
N ASN A 47 -4.25 -14.13 -14.63
CA ASN A 47 -3.89 -15.49 -14.95
C ASN A 47 -5.14 -16.38 -15.16
N LYS A 48 -4.90 -17.60 -15.66
CA LYS A 48 -5.95 -18.57 -15.96
C LYS A 48 -6.70 -19.13 -14.74
N SER A 49 -6.17 -18.99 -13.52
CA SER A 49 -6.81 -19.44 -12.29
C SER A 49 -7.70 -18.38 -11.64
N VAL A 50 -7.63 -17.13 -12.11
CA VAL A 50 -8.52 -16.06 -11.67
C VAL A 50 -9.97 -16.39 -12.04
N VAL A 51 -10.89 -16.22 -11.08
CA VAL A 51 -12.32 -16.49 -11.25
C VAL A 51 -13.13 -15.24 -10.93
N GLU A 52 -13.93 -14.81 -11.89
CA GLU A 52 -14.86 -13.69 -11.76
C GLU A 52 -16.28 -14.20 -11.49
N ALA A 53 -16.98 -13.59 -10.53
CA ALA A 53 -18.41 -13.83 -10.39
C ALA A 53 -19.19 -13.21 -11.57
N PRO A 54 -20.21 -13.89 -12.11
CA PRO A 54 -20.99 -13.39 -13.25
C PRO A 54 -21.69 -12.03 -13.03
N ASP A 55 -21.88 -11.64 -11.77
CA ASP A 55 -22.52 -10.38 -11.38
C ASP A 55 -21.51 -9.27 -11.02
N HIS A 56 -20.21 -9.52 -11.21
CA HIS A 56 -19.12 -8.59 -10.91
C HIS A 56 -19.06 -8.15 -9.43
N THR A 57 -19.49 -9.03 -8.53
CA THR A 57 -19.44 -8.76 -7.07
C THR A 57 -18.27 -9.45 -6.37
N SER A 58 -17.58 -10.39 -7.03
CA SER A 58 -16.37 -10.98 -6.48
C SER A 58 -15.35 -11.39 -7.53
N LEU A 59 -14.07 -11.36 -7.12
CA LEU A 59 -12.92 -11.74 -7.91
C LEU A 59 -12.00 -12.59 -7.04
N THR A 60 -11.85 -13.87 -7.37
CA THR A 60 -10.82 -14.74 -6.80
C THR A 60 -9.55 -14.58 -7.60
N VAL A 61 -8.49 -14.04 -6.99
CA VAL A 61 -7.18 -13.85 -7.61
C VAL A 61 -6.32 -15.11 -7.54
N GLU A 62 -5.17 -15.11 -8.21
CA GLU A 62 -4.12 -16.10 -7.99
C GLU A 62 -3.79 -16.20 -6.49
N GLY A 63 -3.45 -17.40 -6.01
CA GLY A 63 -3.34 -17.69 -4.57
C GLY A 63 -4.68 -17.94 -3.86
N GLY A 64 -5.81 -17.64 -4.50
CA GLY A 64 -7.16 -17.97 -4.01
C GLY A 64 -7.80 -16.94 -3.09
N ASP A 65 -7.13 -15.79 -2.87
CA ASP A 65 -7.70 -14.67 -2.11
C ASP A 65 -8.90 -14.08 -2.88
N ILE A 66 -9.94 -13.63 -2.16
CA ILE A 66 -11.21 -13.21 -2.76
C ILE A 66 -11.51 -11.76 -2.44
N PHE A 67 -11.53 -10.91 -3.48
CA PHE A 67 -12.13 -9.59 -3.42
C PHE A 67 -13.65 -9.72 -3.48
N THR A 68 -14.36 -9.03 -2.58
CA THR A 68 -15.83 -8.90 -2.61
C THR A 68 -16.22 -7.43 -2.64
N LEU A 69 -17.15 -7.07 -3.52
CA LEU A 69 -17.70 -5.74 -3.68
C LEU A 69 -19.16 -5.74 -3.24
N LYS A 70 -19.47 -4.90 -2.26
CA LYS A 70 -20.82 -4.75 -1.75
C LYS A 70 -21.22 -3.28 -1.77
N PRO A 71 -22.20 -2.87 -2.59
CA PRO A 71 -22.74 -1.53 -2.54
C PRO A 71 -23.29 -1.19 -1.14
N VAL A 72 -22.93 -0.01 -0.64
CA VAL A 72 -23.38 0.54 0.65
C VAL A 72 -23.80 2.00 0.46
N ALA A 73 -24.38 2.62 1.49
CA ALA A 73 -24.95 3.96 1.37
C ALA A 73 -23.97 5.04 0.87
N ASN A 74 -22.69 4.93 1.21
CA ASN A 74 -21.65 5.93 0.92
C ASN A 74 -20.61 5.43 -0.12
N GLY A 75 -20.98 4.46 -0.97
CA GLY A 75 -20.09 3.91 -2.00
C GLY A 75 -20.10 2.39 -2.01
N THR A 76 -18.92 1.78 -2.03
CA THR A 76 -18.75 0.32 -2.13
C THR A 76 -17.83 -0.18 -1.02
N GLU A 77 -18.32 -1.11 -0.21
CA GLU A 77 -17.48 -1.89 0.70
C GLU A 77 -16.70 -2.90 -0.14
N VAL A 78 -15.37 -2.82 -0.09
CA VAL A 78 -14.44 -3.75 -0.73
C VAL A 78 -13.73 -4.52 0.37
N SER A 79 -13.88 -5.84 0.35
CA SER A 79 -13.18 -6.72 1.28
C SER A 79 -12.30 -7.73 0.57
N VAL A 80 -11.22 -8.14 1.24
CA VAL A 80 -10.37 -9.27 0.85
C VAL A 80 -10.50 -10.36 1.90
N THR A 81 -10.96 -11.54 1.45
CA THR A 81 -10.94 -12.76 2.26
C THR A 81 -9.73 -13.58 1.86
N ARG A 82 -8.84 -13.84 2.83
CA ARG A 82 -7.66 -14.68 2.60
C ARG A 82 -8.05 -16.13 2.30
N ALA A 83 -7.37 -16.77 1.35
CA ALA A 83 -7.40 -18.21 1.14
C ALA A 83 -6.98 -18.94 2.43
N GLY A 84 -7.47 -20.16 2.60
CA GLY A 84 -7.06 -20.99 3.73
C GLY A 84 -5.56 -21.27 3.68
N VAL A 85 -4.85 -20.91 4.75
CA VAL A 85 -3.42 -21.16 4.88
C VAL A 85 -3.17 -22.66 4.96
N ASP A 86 -2.38 -23.19 4.03
CA ASP A 86 -1.77 -24.51 4.22
C ASP A 86 -0.61 -24.37 5.22
N HIS A 87 -0.86 -24.76 6.47
CA HIS A 87 0.13 -24.69 7.56
C HIS A 87 1.37 -25.57 7.34
N ASN A 88 1.35 -26.48 6.36
CA ASN A 88 2.53 -27.27 5.99
C ASN A 88 3.32 -26.66 4.84
N SER A 89 2.83 -25.57 4.24
CA SER A 89 3.54 -24.86 3.18
C SER A 89 4.58 -23.88 3.74
N GLU A 90 5.61 -23.58 2.95
CA GLU A 90 6.58 -22.53 3.28
C GLU A 90 5.93 -21.14 3.42
N TRP A 91 4.76 -20.95 2.80
CA TRP A 91 3.97 -19.72 2.83
C TRP A 91 3.24 -19.50 4.15
N ALA A 92 3.12 -20.53 5.00
CA ALA A 92 2.47 -20.40 6.30
C ALA A 92 3.14 -19.33 7.19
N ALA A 93 4.46 -19.18 7.10
CA ALA A 93 5.20 -18.17 7.86
C ALA A 93 4.99 -16.73 7.32
N TRP A 94 4.47 -16.59 6.10
CA TRP A 94 4.23 -15.32 5.42
C TRP A 94 2.78 -14.83 5.51
N ASP A 95 1.88 -15.62 6.11
CA ASP A 95 0.44 -15.31 6.10
C ASP A 95 0.12 -13.90 6.64
N GLU A 96 0.74 -13.52 7.76
CA GLU A 96 0.57 -12.18 8.35
C GLU A 96 1.15 -11.09 7.44
N ASP A 97 2.35 -11.31 6.86
CA ASP A 97 2.99 -10.35 5.95
C ASP A 97 2.13 -10.10 4.71
N ILE A 98 1.60 -11.16 4.11
CA ILE A 98 0.71 -11.06 2.96
C ILE A 98 -0.62 -10.39 3.35
N THR A 99 -1.13 -10.66 4.56
CA THR A 99 -2.35 -10.01 5.07
C THR A 99 -2.15 -8.50 5.23
N GLN A 100 -0.99 -8.09 5.76
CA GLN A 100 -0.62 -6.68 5.83
C GLN A 100 -0.44 -6.07 4.42
N GLY A 101 0.16 -6.80 3.48
CA GLY A 101 0.28 -6.36 2.07
C GLY A 101 -1.07 -6.10 1.41
N TRP A 102 -2.06 -6.99 1.61
CA TRP A 102 -3.42 -6.76 1.09
C TRP A 102 -4.09 -5.53 1.69
N LEU A 103 -3.85 -5.24 2.97
CA LEU A 103 -4.36 -4.01 3.59
C LEU A 103 -3.77 -2.77 2.93
N ILE A 104 -2.46 -2.75 2.67
CA ILE A 104 -1.78 -1.67 1.94
C ILE A 104 -2.46 -1.48 0.58
N PHE A 105 -2.62 -2.55 -0.19
CA PHE A 105 -3.22 -2.47 -1.52
C PHE A 105 -4.68 -2.00 -1.51
N LEU A 106 -5.49 -2.43 -0.54
CA LEU A 106 -6.85 -1.92 -0.36
C LEU A 106 -6.87 -0.41 -0.07
N GLN A 107 -5.95 0.06 0.78
CA GLN A 107 -5.84 1.49 1.10
C GLN A 107 -5.36 2.32 -0.09
N GLN A 108 -4.46 1.78 -0.92
CA GLN A 108 -4.03 2.40 -2.17
C GLN A 108 -5.15 2.42 -3.21
N LEU A 109 -5.94 1.34 -3.33
CA LEU A 109 -7.10 1.28 -4.23
C LEU A 109 -8.13 2.34 -3.86
N ARG A 110 -8.47 2.41 -2.57
CA ARG A 110 -9.37 3.45 -2.05
C ARG A 110 -8.83 4.85 -2.34
N PHE A 111 -7.53 5.08 -2.11
CA PHE A 111 -6.91 6.38 -2.34
C PHE A 111 -6.94 6.79 -3.82
N ALA A 112 -6.55 5.89 -4.71
CA ALA A 112 -6.54 6.12 -6.15
C ALA A 112 -7.95 6.47 -6.66
N LEU A 113 -9.00 5.76 -6.22
CA LEU A 113 -10.38 6.05 -6.62
C LEU A 113 -10.91 7.36 -6.04
N GLU A 114 -10.69 7.62 -4.74
CA GLU A 114 -11.27 8.78 -4.06
C GLU A 114 -10.54 10.09 -4.38
N ARG A 115 -9.23 10.04 -4.67
CA ARG A 115 -8.39 11.24 -4.84
C ARG A 115 -7.83 11.42 -6.24
N HIS A 116 -7.56 10.33 -6.96
CA HIS A 116 -6.85 10.36 -8.25
C HIS A 116 -7.46 9.43 -9.32
N PRO A 117 -8.77 9.49 -9.60
CA PRO A 117 -9.42 8.58 -10.56
C PRO A 117 -8.86 8.69 -11.99
N HIS A 118 -8.15 9.79 -12.28
CA HIS A 118 -7.52 10.10 -13.56
C HIS A 118 -6.03 10.47 -13.45
N GLY A 119 -5.48 10.48 -12.23
CA GLY A 119 -4.08 10.84 -12.01
C GLY A 119 -3.13 9.72 -12.44
N LYS A 120 -1.87 10.05 -12.71
CA LYS A 120 -0.83 9.05 -12.97
C LYS A 120 0.00 8.85 -11.71
N ARG A 121 -0.11 7.66 -11.14
CA ARG A 121 0.69 7.26 -9.99
C ARG A 121 2.12 6.94 -10.43
N ARG A 122 3.06 7.46 -9.66
CA ARG A 122 4.47 7.05 -9.61
C ARG A 122 4.77 6.63 -8.18
N THR A 123 5.69 5.71 -7.96
CA THR A 123 6.01 5.28 -6.58
C THR A 123 7.48 5.33 -6.27
N CYS A 124 7.77 5.56 -5.00
CA CYS A 124 9.07 5.24 -4.43
C CYS A 124 8.87 4.19 -3.35
N TYR A 125 9.62 3.09 -3.41
CA TYR A 125 9.52 1.98 -2.48
C TYR A 125 10.88 1.58 -1.92
N PHE A 126 10.91 1.29 -0.62
CA PHE A 126 12.04 0.58 -0.03
C PHE A 126 11.61 -0.19 1.22
N SER A 127 12.40 -1.20 1.56
CA SER A 127 12.26 -1.98 2.78
C SER A 127 13.57 -1.99 3.55
N VAL A 128 13.48 -1.96 4.88
CA VAL A 128 14.62 -1.87 5.79
C VAL A 128 14.54 -2.96 6.85
N PRO A 129 15.70 -3.50 7.31
CA PRO A 129 15.73 -4.51 8.35
C PRO A 129 15.28 -3.96 9.69
N GLY A 130 14.66 -4.80 10.52
CA GLY A 130 14.15 -4.38 11.84
C GLY A 130 15.22 -4.25 12.92
N SER A 131 16.45 -4.73 12.67
CA SER A 131 17.59 -4.66 13.60
C SER A 131 17.90 -3.26 14.09
N ASP A 132 17.63 -2.24 13.27
CA ASP A 132 17.90 -0.83 13.57
C ASP A 132 16.67 -0.09 14.13
N GLY A 133 15.57 -0.80 14.38
CA GLY A 133 14.30 -0.26 14.88
C GLY A 133 13.28 0.08 13.80
N SER A 134 12.02 0.28 14.20
CA SER A 134 10.90 0.54 13.27
C SER A 134 11.01 1.92 12.61
N ALA A 135 10.77 1.95 11.30
CA ALA A 135 10.73 3.19 10.51
C ALA A 135 9.63 4.13 11.00
N ILE A 136 8.50 3.61 11.51
CA ILE A 136 7.41 4.43 12.09
C ILE A 136 7.95 5.30 13.23
N GLU A 137 8.83 4.74 14.06
CA GLU A 137 9.41 5.47 15.19
C GLU A 137 10.44 6.51 14.72
N LYS A 138 11.38 6.10 13.87
CA LYS A 138 12.44 6.98 13.36
C LYS A 138 11.91 8.15 12.53
N LEU A 139 10.77 7.96 11.86
CA LEU A 139 10.10 9.01 11.09
C LEU A 139 9.23 9.92 11.96
N GLY A 140 9.08 9.64 13.27
CA GLY A 140 8.27 10.46 14.18
C GLY A 140 6.76 10.21 14.05
N LEU A 141 6.34 9.01 13.61
CA LEU A 141 4.95 8.71 13.26
C LEU A 141 4.15 7.99 14.37
N LYS A 142 4.74 7.77 15.55
CA LYS A 142 4.07 7.10 16.69
C LYS A 142 2.81 7.85 17.14
N ASP A 143 2.94 9.15 17.34
CA ASP A 143 1.93 9.99 18.00
C ASP A 143 1.06 10.78 17.01
N ILE A 144 0.90 10.26 15.78
CA ILE A 144 0.01 10.89 14.81
C ILE A 144 -1.46 10.89 15.27
N PRO A 145 -2.25 11.88 14.85
CA PRO A 145 -3.69 11.97 15.12
C PRO A 145 -4.50 10.75 14.65
N LYS A 146 -5.81 10.77 14.94
CA LYS A 146 -6.70 9.67 14.51
C LYS A 146 -6.95 9.71 12.99
N PRO A 147 -7.28 8.58 12.34
CA PRO A 147 -7.71 8.57 10.95
C PRO A 147 -8.78 9.63 10.66
N GLY A 148 -8.58 10.41 9.60
CA GLY A 148 -9.42 11.53 9.19
C GLY A 148 -9.08 12.87 9.85
N GLU A 149 -8.20 12.92 10.84
CA GLU A 149 -7.72 14.19 11.43
C GLU A 149 -6.53 14.76 10.63
N GLU A 150 -6.38 16.08 10.68
CA GLU A 150 -5.28 16.79 10.05
C GLU A 150 -3.99 16.68 10.87
N TYR A 151 -2.86 16.71 10.19
CA TYR A 151 -1.54 16.71 10.82
C TYR A 151 -0.60 17.68 10.08
N SER A 152 0.42 18.13 10.80
CA SER A 152 1.59 18.83 10.27
C SER A 152 2.78 18.46 11.13
N LEU A 153 3.85 17.95 10.53
CA LEU A 153 5.05 17.53 11.26
C LEU A 153 6.30 17.58 10.36
N THR A 154 7.47 17.53 10.99
CA THR A 154 8.73 17.29 10.31
C THR A 154 9.10 15.82 10.48
N LEU A 155 9.28 15.11 9.36
CA LEU A 155 9.69 13.71 9.36
C LEU A 155 11.15 13.56 9.83
N GLY A 156 11.53 12.34 10.17
CA GLY A 156 12.93 11.98 10.40
C GLY A 156 13.84 12.24 9.19
N THR A 157 13.28 12.33 7.98
CA THR A 157 13.98 12.75 6.75
C THR A 157 14.35 14.24 6.74
N GLY A 158 13.82 15.03 7.67
CA GLY A 158 13.88 16.50 7.66
C GLY A 158 12.80 17.17 6.81
N GLU A 159 11.97 16.38 6.12
CA GLU A 159 10.87 16.91 5.29
C GLU A 159 9.71 17.43 6.16
N GLU A 160 9.25 18.65 5.89
CA GLU A 160 7.99 19.16 6.44
C GLU A 160 6.81 18.66 5.62
N ILE A 161 5.94 17.87 6.23
CA ILE A 161 4.74 17.32 5.60
C ILE A 161 3.48 17.73 6.34
N SER A 162 2.40 17.89 5.58
CA SER A 162 1.06 18.14 6.10
C SER A 162 0.02 17.43 5.26
N GLY A 163 -1.14 17.19 5.87
CA GLY A 163 -2.27 16.53 5.24
C GLY A 163 -3.19 15.94 6.28
N ARG A 164 -3.77 14.78 5.97
CA ARG A 164 -4.69 14.02 6.84
C ARG A 164 -4.22 12.59 7.05
N VAL A 165 -4.47 12.06 8.24
CA VAL A 165 -4.22 10.64 8.52
C VAL A 165 -5.21 9.80 7.70
N TRP A 166 -4.69 9.00 6.78
CA TRP A 166 -5.49 8.18 5.87
C TRP A 166 -6.01 6.91 6.54
N HIS A 167 -5.12 6.18 7.21
CA HIS A 167 -5.45 5.05 8.06
C HIS A 167 -4.35 4.83 9.09
N LYS A 168 -4.68 4.12 10.17
CA LYS A 168 -3.74 3.73 11.22
C LYS A 168 -4.15 2.37 11.77
N THR A 169 -3.20 1.44 11.83
CA THR A 169 -3.33 0.15 12.52
C THR A 169 -2.18 -0.01 13.51
N ASN A 170 -2.06 -1.18 14.14
CA ASN A 170 -0.89 -1.50 14.98
C ASN A 170 0.39 -1.69 14.16
N HIS A 171 0.27 -1.95 12.85
CA HIS A 171 1.40 -2.27 11.97
C HIS A 171 1.62 -1.24 10.88
N GLN A 172 0.64 -0.37 10.59
CA GLN A 172 0.70 0.50 9.43
C GLN A 172 0.19 1.90 9.75
N VAL A 173 0.87 2.89 9.20
CA VAL A 173 0.46 4.29 9.19
C VAL A 173 0.36 4.74 7.73
N GLY A 174 -0.82 5.22 7.34
CA GLY A 174 -1.03 5.87 6.05
C GLY A 174 -1.35 7.34 6.24
N LEU A 175 -0.66 8.22 5.51
CA LEU A 175 -0.83 9.67 5.54
C LEU A 175 -1.06 10.19 4.12
N THR A 176 -2.10 11.03 3.95
CA THR A 176 -2.17 11.88 2.76
C THR A 176 -1.17 13.02 2.91
N VAL A 177 -0.41 13.32 1.86
CA VAL A 177 0.68 14.31 1.88
C VAL A 177 0.44 15.35 0.79
N ASN A 178 0.16 16.59 1.17
CA ASN A 178 -0.22 17.66 0.23
C ASN A 178 0.85 17.94 -0.84
N SER A 179 2.14 17.80 -0.49
CA SER A 179 3.27 18.05 -1.40
C SER A 179 3.57 16.92 -2.37
N TYR A 180 2.93 15.76 -2.25
CA TYR A 180 3.21 14.56 -3.04
C TYR A 180 2.39 14.45 -4.33
N ALA A 181 1.61 15.49 -4.66
CA ALA A 181 0.88 15.57 -5.91
C ALA A 181 0.92 16.99 -6.49
N GLU A 182 0.86 17.12 -7.82
CA GLU A 182 0.69 18.45 -8.45
C GLU A 182 -0.70 19.03 -8.14
N HIS A 183 -1.71 18.17 -8.07
CA HIS A 183 -3.08 18.51 -7.71
C HIS A 183 -3.63 17.51 -6.69
N GLY A 184 -4.12 17.99 -5.55
CA GLY A 184 -4.58 17.13 -4.44
C GLY A 184 -3.43 16.71 -3.54
N ASP A 185 -3.48 15.47 -3.04
CA ASP A 185 -2.51 14.93 -2.07
C ASP A 185 -1.86 13.68 -2.67
N GLY A 186 -0.62 13.34 -2.33
CA GLY A 186 -0.12 11.98 -2.50
C GLY A 186 -0.37 11.12 -1.26
N LEU A 187 0.19 9.91 -1.23
CA LEU A 187 0.01 8.98 -0.12
C LEU A 187 1.37 8.43 0.34
N LEU A 188 1.65 8.56 1.63
CA LEU A 188 2.76 7.90 2.32
C LEU A 188 2.20 6.75 3.15
N ILE A 189 2.72 5.54 2.97
CA ILE A 189 2.46 4.39 3.83
C ILE A 189 3.78 3.94 4.44
N VAL A 190 3.80 3.79 5.76
CA VAL A 190 4.90 3.16 6.50
C VAL A 190 4.31 1.99 7.26
N ALA A 191 4.87 0.80 7.05
CA ALA A 191 4.39 -0.42 7.66
C ALA A 191 5.53 -1.21 8.31
N ASP A 192 5.28 -1.74 9.50
CA ASP A 192 6.11 -2.75 10.12
C ASP A 192 5.86 -4.11 9.47
N GLN A 193 6.96 -4.79 9.21
CA GLN A 193 6.98 -6.12 8.63
C GLN A 193 7.20 -7.16 9.75
N PRO A 194 6.35 -8.19 9.86
CA PRO A 194 6.43 -9.16 10.95
C PRO A 194 7.74 -9.96 10.94
N VAL A 195 8.12 -10.49 12.11
CA VAL A 195 9.23 -11.44 12.22
C VAL A 195 8.87 -12.73 11.47
N ILE A 196 9.78 -13.16 10.60
CA ILE A 196 9.70 -14.46 9.93
C ILE A 196 10.96 -15.24 10.32
N PRO A 197 10.84 -16.35 11.07
CA PRO A 197 12.00 -17.13 11.50
C PRO A 197 12.93 -17.44 10.33
N GLU A 198 14.24 -17.30 10.56
CA GLU A 198 15.33 -17.56 9.59
C GLU A 198 15.38 -16.67 8.33
N LYS A 199 14.26 -16.08 7.89
CA LYS A 199 14.17 -15.22 6.70
C LYS A 199 14.24 -13.73 7.03
N ARG A 200 13.52 -13.32 8.07
CA ARG A 200 13.44 -11.93 8.56
C ARG A 200 13.35 -11.95 10.09
N PRO A 201 14.43 -12.38 10.78
CA PRO A 201 14.40 -12.70 12.22
C PRO A 201 14.12 -11.49 13.11
N ASP A 202 14.50 -10.29 12.67
CA ASP A 202 14.28 -9.04 13.40
C ASP A 202 13.05 -8.26 12.89
N GLY A 203 12.27 -8.84 11.98
CA GLY A 203 11.22 -8.10 11.26
C GLY A 203 11.81 -7.05 10.33
N GLY A 204 11.04 -6.03 10.02
CA GLY A 204 11.48 -4.92 9.18
C GLY A 204 10.48 -3.78 9.16
N SER A 205 10.73 -2.83 8.29
CA SER A 205 9.72 -1.87 7.89
C SER A 205 9.76 -1.70 6.37
N MET A 206 8.62 -1.35 5.79
CA MET A 206 8.53 -0.90 4.41
C MET A 206 7.94 0.49 4.35
N VAL A 207 8.37 1.24 3.34
CA VAL A 207 7.89 2.59 3.06
C VAL A 207 7.48 2.65 1.61
N ILE A 208 6.27 3.15 1.37
CA ILE A 208 5.72 3.38 0.04
C ILE A 208 5.28 4.84 -0.05
N LEU A 209 5.83 5.54 -1.04
CA LEU A 209 5.37 6.85 -1.46
C LEU A 209 4.61 6.68 -2.76
N SER A 210 3.36 7.12 -2.79
CA SER A 210 2.57 7.25 -4.01
C SER A 210 2.48 8.73 -4.38
N LEU A 211 3.17 9.08 -5.46
CA LEU A 211 3.27 10.42 -6.01
C LEU A 211 2.35 10.55 -7.23
N TYR A 212 1.71 11.70 -7.43
CA TYR A 212 0.74 11.89 -8.51
C TYR A 212 1.06 13.12 -9.35
N ASP A 213 1.26 12.89 -10.65
CA ASP A 213 1.44 13.92 -11.66
C ASP A 213 2.59 14.92 -11.39
N LEU A 214 3.48 14.64 -10.44
CA LEU A 214 4.61 15.50 -10.11
C LEU A 214 5.60 15.61 -11.27
N GLY A 215 6.13 16.82 -11.48
CA GLY A 215 7.27 17.05 -12.35
C GLY A 215 8.53 16.33 -11.88
N ALA A 216 9.38 15.93 -12.82
CA ALA A 216 10.57 15.12 -12.57
C ALA A 216 11.51 15.69 -11.49
N HIS A 217 11.64 17.02 -11.40
CA HIS A 217 12.49 17.66 -10.39
C HIS A 217 11.96 17.46 -8.96
N SER A 218 10.66 17.68 -8.74
CA SER A 218 10.03 17.47 -7.42
C SER A 218 10.11 16.01 -6.99
N MET A 219 9.87 15.10 -7.94
CA MET A 219 9.98 13.67 -7.71
C MET A 219 11.40 13.25 -7.32
N GLU A 220 12.42 13.73 -8.04
CA GLU A 220 13.81 13.42 -7.73
C GLU A 220 14.23 13.99 -6.37
N THR A 221 13.70 15.16 -6.01
CA THR A 221 13.97 15.80 -4.71
C THR A 221 13.40 14.96 -3.57
N ILE A 222 12.15 14.52 -3.69
CA ILE A 222 11.51 13.62 -2.72
C ILE A 222 12.29 12.31 -2.65
N ARG A 223 12.58 11.68 -3.79
CA ARG A 223 13.34 10.43 -3.86
C ARG A 223 14.71 10.54 -3.16
N THR A 224 15.45 11.62 -3.41
CA THR A 224 16.76 11.87 -2.81
C THR A 224 16.67 12.01 -1.29
N LEU A 225 15.71 12.81 -0.78
CA LEU A 225 15.52 12.99 0.65
C LEU A 225 15.24 11.67 1.37
N TRP A 226 14.43 10.80 0.77
CA TRP A 226 14.10 9.50 1.32
C TRP A 226 15.25 8.49 1.22
N ASP A 227 16.01 8.48 0.12
CA ASP A 227 17.17 7.60 -0.02
C ASP A 227 18.32 8.00 0.91
N ASP A 228 18.56 9.30 1.10
CA ASP A 228 19.55 9.82 2.05
C ASP A 228 19.21 9.38 3.47
N TRP A 229 17.96 9.59 3.90
CA TRP A 229 17.48 9.16 5.21
C TRP A 229 17.60 7.65 5.40
N ARG A 230 17.20 6.86 4.40
CA ARG A 230 17.33 5.40 4.41
C ARG A 230 18.81 5.00 4.53
N SER A 231 19.69 5.58 3.71
CA SER A 231 21.12 5.26 3.72
C SER A 231 21.79 5.60 5.06
N GLU A 232 21.38 6.69 5.71
CA GLU A 232 21.90 7.08 7.03
C GLU A 232 21.42 6.13 8.13
N ASN A 233 20.15 5.73 8.11
CA ASN A 233 19.53 4.94 9.18
C ASN A 233 19.66 3.42 8.98
N TYR A 234 19.84 2.97 7.75
CA TYR A 234 19.83 1.57 7.32
C TYR A 234 20.85 1.34 6.19
N PRO A 235 22.16 1.53 6.46
CA PRO A 235 23.21 1.58 5.43
C PRO A 235 23.39 0.27 4.65
N THR A 236 22.86 -0.84 5.14
CA THR A 236 22.91 -2.16 4.50
C THR A 236 21.66 -2.49 3.68
N SER A 237 20.65 -1.62 3.71
CA SER A 237 19.42 -1.82 2.93
C SER A 237 19.63 -1.48 1.45
N GLU A 238 18.80 -2.08 0.60
CA GLU A 238 18.77 -1.77 -0.83
C GLU A 238 18.33 -0.30 -1.05
N PRO A 239 18.82 0.36 -2.12
CA PRO A 239 18.37 1.70 -2.49
C PRO A 239 16.88 1.77 -2.78
N ILE A 240 16.33 2.98 -2.73
CA ILE A 240 14.94 3.22 -3.12
C ILE A 240 14.69 2.85 -4.60
N GLN A 241 13.62 2.10 -4.84
CA GLN A 241 13.11 1.75 -6.16
C GLN A 241 12.13 2.82 -6.61
#